data_AF-A0A7J6R6K6-F1
#
_entry.id   AF-A0A7J6R6K6-F1
#
_cell.length_a   1.000
_cell.length_b   1.000
_cell.length_c   1.000
_cell.angle_alpha   90.00
_cell.angle_beta   90.00
_cell.angle_gamma   90.00
#
_symmetry.space_group_name_H-M   'P 1'
#
loop_
_entity.id
_entity.type
_entity.pdbx_description
1 polymer ?
#
loop_
_entity_poly.entity_id
_entity_poly.type
_entity_poly.pdbx_seq_one_letter_code
_entity_poly.pdbx_strand_id
1 'polypeptide(L)'
;MTLLFAGICNYTAYAESTPPERVVSLLTSLFSRFDHLSDAYQVHKVHTIGDAYVASTEPNKGVDKAMVEALRAVREEMSAPELEMRIGLHFGKFVGGVIATAKINYDIFGVDVTIANQVEAAGIPGKIVVSNSLRG
;
A
#
# COMPACT_ATOMS: atom_id res chain seq x y z
N MET A 1 16.26 -1.92 3.30
CA MET A 1 15.36 -1.16 2.40
C MET A 1 14.17 -0.68 3.22
N THR A 2 13.47 0.34 2.75
CA THR A 2 12.21 0.77 3.36
C THR A 2 11.06 -0.04 2.76
N LEU A 3 10.32 -0.71 3.61
CA LEU A 3 9.06 -1.37 3.32
C LEU A 3 7.92 -0.36 3.46
N LEU A 4 7.02 -0.34 2.48
CA LEU A 4 5.83 0.49 2.43
C LEU A 4 4.61 -0.42 2.35
N PHE A 5 3.72 -0.28 3.31
CA PHE A 5 2.40 -0.92 3.32
C PHE A 5 1.36 0.19 3.29
N ALA A 6 0.45 0.16 2.32
CA ALA A 6 -0.64 1.12 2.19
C ALA A 6 -1.98 0.39 2.14
N GLY A 7 -2.84 0.58 3.13
CA GLY A 7 -4.14 -0.09 3.25
C GLY A 7 -5.32 0.89 3.25
N ILE A 8 -6.43 0.50 2.61
CA ILE A 8 -7.62 1.35 2.51
C ILE A 8 -8.49 1.16 3.77
N CYS A 9 -8.63 2.22 4.55
CA CYS A 9 -9.55 2.23 5.69
C CYS A 9 -11.00 2.20 5.23
N ASN A 10 -11.84 1.49 5.99
CA ASN A 10 -13.27 1.26 5.71
C ASN A 10 -13.55 0.47 4.42
N TYR A 11 -12.54 -0.14 3.79
CA TYR A 11 -12.72 -0.92 2.56
C TYR A 11 -13.75 -2.05 2.72
N THR A 12 -13.72 -2.81 3.82
CA THR A 12 -14.68 -3.92 4.02
C THR A 12 -16.13 -3.44 3.99
N ALA A 13 -16.45 -2.37 4.74
CA ALA A 13 -17.80 -1.80 4.76
C ALA A 13 -18.20 -1.24 3.39
N TYR A 14 -17.25 -0.62 2.67
CA TYR A 14 -17.46 -0.16 1.31
C TYR A 14 -17.77 -1.32 0.36
N ALA A 15 -16.96 -2.38 0.39
CA ALA A 15 -17.10 -3.55 -0.48
C ALA A 15 -18.39 -4.35 -0.20
N GLU A 16 -18.85 -4.41 1.05
CA GLU A 16 -20.12 -5.05 1.43
C GLU A 16 -21.36 -4.30 0.91
N SER A 17 -21.25 -2.99 0.76
CA SER A 17 -22.37 -2.11 0.36
C SER A 17 -22.31 -1.64 -1.10
N THR A 18 -21.29 -2.07 -1.85
CA THR A 18 -21.00 -1.60 -3.21
C THR A 18 -20.99 -2.75 -4.22
N PRO A 19 -21.56 -2.59 -5.43
CA PRO A 19 -21.47 -3.60 -6.48
C PRO A 19 -20.01 -4.00 -6.78
N PRO A 20 -19.71 -5.30 -6.99
CA PRO A 20 -18.34 -5.77 -7.21
C PRO A 20 -17.60 -5.07 -8.36
N GLU A 21 -18.30 -4.73 -9.44
CA GLU A 21 -17.73 -4.03 -10.60
C GLU A 21 -17.21 -2.65 -10.21
N ARG A 22 -17.91 -1.97 -9.28
CA ARG A 22 -17.50 -0.65 -8.79
C ARG A 22 -16.34 -0.77 -7.80
N VAL A 23 -16.31 -1.81 -6.96
CA VAL A 23 -15.16 -2.11 -6.08
C VAL A 23 -13.90 -2.35 -6.93
N VAL A 24 -14.00 -3.19 -7.96
CA VAL A 24 -12.89 -3.46 -8.88
C VAL A 24 -12.46 -2.19 -9.63
N SER A 25 -13.40 -1.36 -10.07
CA SER A 25 -13.10 -0.08 -10.72
C SER A 25 -12.33 0.87 -9.79
N LEU A 26 -12.71 0.92 -8.50
CA LEU A 26 -12.03 1.73 -7.50
C LEU A 26 -10.59 1.24 -7.28
N LEU A 27 -10.40 -0.06 -7.03
CA LEU A 27 -9.08 -0.64 -6.84
C LEU A 27 -8.20 -0.47 -8.08
N THR A 28 -8.77 -0.66 -9.28
CA THR A 28 -8.05 -0.48 -10.55
C THR A 28 -7.61 0.96 -10.72
N SER A 29 -8.49 1.93 -10.50
CA SER A 29 -8.15 3.36 -10.60
C SER A 29 -7.05 3.75 -9.61
N LEU A 30 -7.19 3.34 -8.35
CA LEU A 30 -6.23 3.65 -7.29
C LEU A 30 -4.87 3.00 -7.55
N PHE A 31 -4.84 1.69 -7.75
CA PHE A 31 -3.58 0.96 -7.89
C PHE A 31 -2.88 1.27 -9.21
N SER A 32 -3.59 1.62 -10.27
CA SER A 32 -2.93 2.12 -11.50
C SER A 32 -2.21 3.45 -11.24
N ARG A 33 -2.80 4.36 -10.44
CA ARG A 33 -2.11 5.60 -10.04
C ARG A 33 -0.91 5.30 -9.14
N PHE A 34 -1.03 4.32 -8.24
CA PHE A 34 0.10 3.91 -7.39
C PHE A 34 1.21 3.29 -8.23
N ASP A 35 0.89 2.50 -9.26
CA ASP A 35 1.87 1.92 -10.18
C ASP A 35 2.64 3.03 -10.92
N HIS A 36 1.94 4.04 -11.45
CA HIS A 36 2.59 5.20 -12.07
C HIS A 36 3.47 6.01 -11.11
N LEU A 37 3.00 6.21 -9.87
CA LEU A 37 3.82 6.83 -8.82
C LEU A 37 5.02 5.96 -8.48
N SER A 38 4.85 4.64 -8.39
CA SER A 38 5.95 3.72 -8.14
C SER A 38 7.02 3.82 -9.22
N ASP A 39 6.64 3.87 -10.49
CA ASP A 39 7.57 4.08 -11.60
C ASP A 39 8.30 5.43 -11.50
N ALA A 40 7.54 6.52 -11.29
CA ALA A 40 8.08 7.88 -11.22
C ALA A 40 9.07 8.08 -10.06
N TYR A 41 8.81 7.44 -8.91
CA TYR A 41 9.64 7.54 -7.72
C TYR A 41 10.68 6.41 -7.60
N GLN A 42 10.74 5.50 -8.59
CA GLN A 42 11.62 4.32 -8.60
C GLN A 42 11.42 3.42 -7.36
N VAL A 43 10.15 3.20 -7.01
CA VAL A 43 9.71 2.33 -5.93
C VAL A 43 9.32 0.99 -6.51
N HIS A 44 9.86 -0.09 -5.96
CA HIS A 44 9.54 -1.43 -6.42
C HIS A 44 8.23 -1.91 -5.81
N LYS A 45 7.16 -1.97 -6.60
CA LYS A 45 5.93 -2.67 -6.24
C LYS A 45 6.23 -4.15 -6.02
N VAL A 46 5.77 -4.70 -4.90
CA VAL A 46 5.89 -6.14 -4.63
C VAL A 46 4.63 -6.85 -5.12
N HIS A 47 3.50 -6.58 -4.49
CA HIS A 47 2.20 -7.15 -4.85
C HIS A 47 1.07 -6.36 -4.18
N THR A 48 -0.17 -6.78 -4.40
CA THR A 48 -1.36 -6.31 -3.69
C THR A 48 -1.98 -7.45 -2.87
N ILE A 49 -2.47 -7.17 -1.66
CA ILE A 49 -3.21 -8.14 -0.83
C ILE A 49 -4.58 -7.54 -0.53
N GLY A 50 -5.62 -7.96 -1.25
CA GLY A 50 -6.94 -7.33 -1.14
C GLY A 50 -6.87 -5.84 -1.48
N ASP A 51 -7.15 -5.00 -0.49
CA ASP A 51 -7.09 -3.54 -0.57
C ASP A 51 -5.73 -2.94 -0.15
N ALA A 52 -4.75 -3.77 0.18
CA ALA A 52 -3.41 -3.33 0.53
C ALA A 52 -2.46 -3.31 -0.68
N TYR A 53 -1.64 -2.27 -0.78
CA TYR A 53 -0.54 -2.12 -1.73
C TYR A 53 0.80 -2.25 -0.99
N VAL A 54 1.63 -3.19 -1.44
CA VAL A 54 2.93 -3.49 -0.81
C VAL A 54 4.05 -3.12 -1.75
N ALA A 55 4.98 -2.30 -1.26
CA ALA A 55 6.12 -1.81 -2.03
C ALA A 55 7.40 -1.78 -1.19
N SER A 56 8.54 -1.69 -1.87
CA SER A 56 9.83 -1.46 -1.23
C SER A 56 10.62 -0.39 -1.98
N THR A 57 11.39 0.40 -1.24
CA THR A 57 12.15 1.52 -1.80
C THR A 57 13.41 1.79 -1.00
N GLU A 58 14.34 2.51 -1.60
CA GLU A 58 15.35 3.24 -0.83
C GLU A 58 14.68 4.29 0.10
N PRO A 59 15.28 4.64 1.24
CA PRO A 59 14.73 5.64 2.15
C PRO A 59 14.46 6.99 1.46
N ASN A 60 13.44 7.71 1.94
CA ASN A 60 13.20 9.13 1.65
C ASN A 60 12.84 9.52 0.20
N LYS A 61 12.23 8.62 -0.59
CA LYS A 61 11.71 8.99 -1.93
C LYS A 61 10.43 9.84 -1.91
N GLY A 62 9.70 9.92 -0.79
CA GLY A 62 8.50 10.78 -0.67
C GLY A 62 7.24 10.31 -1.41
N VAL A 63 7.24 9.07 -1.91
CA VAL A 63 6.11 8.44 -2.62
C VAL A 63 4.86 8.29 -1.74
N ASP A 64 5.06 8.15 -0.43
CA ASP A 64 4.04 7.99 0.59
C ASP A 64 3.02 9.14 0.58
N LYS A 65 3.49 10.39 0.50
CA LYS A 65 2.60 11.56 0.41
C LYS A 65 1.79 11.57 -0.89
N ALA A 66 2.44 11.24 -2.02
CA ALA A 66 1.78 11.20 -3.31
C ALA A 66 0.68 10.11 -3.37
N MET A 67 0.92 8.95 -2.73
CA MET A 67 -0.08 7.88 -2.61
C MET A 67 -1.31 8.31 -1.79
N VAL A 68 -1.13 9.08 -0.71
CA VAL A 68 -2.26 9.64 0.05
C VAL A 68 -3.10 10.59 -0.82
N GLU A 69 -2.46 11.50 -1.57
CA GLU A 69 -3.20 12.42 -2.46
C GLU A 69 -3.89 11.68 -3.62
N ALA A 70 -3.28 10.62 -4.15
CA ALA A 70 -3.90 9.79 -5.19
C ALA A 70 -5.17 9.09 -4.67
N LEU A 71 -5.21 8.60 -3.43
CA LEU A 71 -6.47 8.10 -2.85
C LEU A 71 -7.51 9.21 -2.75
N ARG A 72 -7.13 10.41 -2.28
CA ARG A 72 -8.09 11.54 -2.14
C ARG A 72 -8.73 11.89 -3.48
N ALA A 73 -7.94 11.93 -4.56
CA ALA A 73 -8.48 12.16 -5.89
C ALA A 73 -9.43 11.04 -6.32
N VAL A 74 -9.05 9.76 -6.14
CA VAL A 74 -9.89 8.62 -6.53
C VAL A 74 -11.20 8.56 -5.75
N ARG A 75 -11.17 8.81 -4.43
CA ARG A 75 -12.39 8.79 -3.62
C ARG A 75 -13.36 9.92 -3.98
N GLU A 76 -12.85 11.08 -4.38
CA GLU A 76 -13.67 12.20 -4.86
C GLU A 76 -14.32 11.84 -6.21
N GLU A 77 -13.53 11.35 -7.17
CA GLU A 77 -14.01 10.90 -8.49
C GLU A 77 -15.06 9.79 -8.38
N MET A 78 -14.89 8.87 -7.42
CA MET A 78 -15.73 7.70 -7.23
C MET A 78 -16.85 7.91 -6.20
N SER A 79 -17.00 9.12 -5.64
CA SER A 79 -17.99 9.45 -4.61
C SER A 79 -17.96 8.49 -3.41
N ALA A 80 -16.76 8.18 -2.89
CA ALA A 80 -16.51 7.28 -1.75
C ALA A 80 -15.80 8.02 -0.59
N PRO A 81 -16.37 9.13 -0.08
CA PRO A 81 -15.69 10.05 0.85
C PRO A 81 -15.26 9.42 2.19
N GLU A 82 -15.85 8.30 2.58
CA GLU A 82 -15.56 7.53 3.78
C GLU A 82 -14.25 6.73 3.72
N LEU A 83 -13.67 6.58 2.53
CA LEU A 83 -12.40 5.90 2.34
C LEU A 83 -11.23 6.80 2.72
N GLU A 84 -10.30 6.24 3.48
CA GLU A 84 -9.05 6.85 3.90
C GLU A 84 -7.89 5.89 3.68
N MET A 85 -6.65 6.38 3.73
CA MET A 85 -5.44 5.55 3.58
C MET A 85 -4.67 5.50 4.89
N ARG A 86 -4.19 4.32 5.27
CA ARG A 86 -3.07 4.20 6.22
C ARG A 86 -1.82 3.80 5.47
N ILE A 87 -0.72 4.46 5.76
CA ILE A 87 0.58 4.08 5.21
C ILE A 87 1.55 3.83 6.36
N GLY A 88 2.10 2.62 6.41
CA GLY A 88 3.17 2.22 7.32
C GLY A 88 4.51 2.17 6.59
N LEU A 89 5.54 2.76 7.20
CA LEU A 89 6.92 2.68 6.72
C LEU A 89 7.85 2.05 7.75
N HIS A 90 8.66 1.12 7.30
CA HIS A 90 9.65 0.46 8.14
C HIS A 90 10.96 0.20 7.39
N PHE A 91 12.09 0.59 7.98
CA PHE A 91 13.40 0.25 7.43
C PHE A 91 13.88 -1.07 8.02
N GLY A 92 14.15 -2.05 7.16
CA GLY A 92 14.56 -3.39 7.56
C GLY A 92 15.17 -4.21 6.43
N LYS A 93 15.37 -5.51 6.70
CA LYS A 93 15.92 -6.51 5.80
C LYS A 93 14.86 -7.58 5.52
N PHE A 94 14.82 -8.04 4.28
CA PHE A 94 13.94 -9.12 3.86
C PHE A 94 14.60 -9.93 2.75
N VAL A 95 14.06 -11.11 2.48
CA VAL A 95 14.43 -11.96 1.35
C VAL A 95 13.31 -11.88 0.33
N GLY A 96 13.64 -11.56 -0.91
CA GLY A 96 12.72 -11.64 -2.04
C GLY A 96 12.84 -12.96 -2.79
N GLY A 97 11.72 -13.52 -3.27
CA GLY A 97 11.74 -14.76 -4.03
C GLY A 97 10.40 -15.13 -4.63
N VAL A 98 10.41 -16.15 -5.49
CA VAL A 98 9.20 -16.76 -6.06
C VAL A 98 8.93 -18.08 -5.35
N ILE A 99 7.71 -18.28 -4.87
CA ILE A 99 7.28 -19.54 -4.25
C ILE A 99 6.05 -20.08 -4.98
N ALA A 100 6.27 -20.71 -6.14
CA ALA A 100 5.27 -21.52 -6.85
C ALA A 100 5.87 -22.12 -8.14
N THR A 101 5.23 -23.17 -8.64
CA THR A 101 5.49 -23.72 -9.98
C THR A 101 4.38 -23.44 -10.99
N ALA A 102 3.19 -23.02 -10.55
CA ALA A 102 2.03 -22.79 -11.42
C ALA A 102 1.53 -21.33 -11.42
N LYS A 103 1.33 -20.72 -10.25
CA LYS A 103 0.95 -19.31 -10.10
C LYS A 103 2.13 -18.53 -9.53
N ILE A 104 3.03 -18.13 -10.42
CA ILE A 104 4.30 -17.49 -10.06
C ILE A 104 4.03 -16.03 -9.67
N ASN A 105 4.25 -15.73 -8.39
CA ASN A 105 4.32 -14.37 -7.88
C ASN A 105 5.65 -14.19 -7.16
N TYR A 106 6.31 -13.05 -7.38
CA TYR A 106 7.42 -12.61 -6.56
C TYR A 106 6.88 -12.02 -5.26
N ASP A 107 7.50 -12.37 -4.15
CA ASP A 107 7.10 -11.91 -2.83
C ASP A 107 8.32 -11.69 -1.92
N ILE A 108 8.10 -11.06 -0.77
CA ILE A 108 9.10 -10.72 0.24
C ILE A 108 8.81 -11.43 1.57
N PHE A 109 9.87 -11.88 2.23
CA PHE A 109 9.79 -12.69 3.45
C PHE A 109 10.76 -12.19 4.50
N GLY A 110 10.34 -12.23 5.76
CA GLY A 110 11.20 -11.88 6.90
C GLY A 110 10.43 -11.19 8.02
N VAL A 111 11.04 -11.14 9.20
CA VAL A 111 10.43 -10.51 10.38
C VAL A 111 10.12 -9.02 10.16
N ASP A 112 10.99 -8.31 9.42
CA ASP A 112 10.79 -6.89 9.13
C ASP A 112 9.59 -6.64 8.20
N VAL A 113 9.20 -7.62 7.38
CA VAL A 113 7.94 -7.56 6.58
C VAL A 113 6.73 -7.58 7.51
N THR A 114 6.74 -8.47 8.50
CA THR A 114 5.68 -8.53 9.52
C THR A 114 5.63 -7.24 10.34
N ILE A 115 6.78 -6.69 10.74
CA ILE A 115 6.85 -5.42 11.47
C ILE A 115 6.29 -4.29 10.61
N ALA A 116 6.67 -4.20 9.33
CA ALA A 116 6.15 -3.17 8.43
C ALA A 116 4.61 -3.23 8.31
N ASN A 117 4.06 -4.44 8.18
CA ASN A 117 2.61 -4.65 8.16
C ASN A 117 1.95 -4.20 9.48
N GLN A 118 2.55 -4.52 10.64
CA GLN A 118 2.05 -4.08 11.95
C GLN A 118 2.10 -2.55 12.11
N VAL A 119 3.11 -1.89 11.55
CA VAL A 119 3.25 -0.44 11.57
C VAL A 119 2.12 0.24 10.78
N GLU A 120 1.74 -0.29 9.61
CA GLU A 120 0.55 0.18 8.89
C GLU A 120 -0.73 -0.09 9.68
N ALA A 121 -0.90 -1.30 10.20
CA ALA A 121 -2.13 -1.72 10.86
C ALA A 121 -2.39 -0.92 12.15
N ALA A 122 -1.34 -0.52 12.86
CA ALA A 122 -1.40 0.36 14.03
C ALA A 122 -1.54 1.85 13.65
N GLY A 123 -1.56 2.18 12.36
CA GLY A 123 -1.63 3.53 11.83
C GLY A 123 -2.99 4.20 12.04
N ILE A 124 -2.98 5.52 11.94
CA ILE A 124 -4.19 6.35 12.00
C ILE A 124 -4.64 6.65 10.55
N PRO A 125 -5.94 6.52 10.21
CA PRO A 125 -6.44 6.88 8.88
C PRO A 125 -6.01 8.28 8.44
N GLY A 126 -5.60 8.42 7.18
CA GLY A 126 -5.11 9.66 6.59
C GLY A 126 -3.70 10.08 7.03
N LYS A 127 -2.99 9.26 7.79
CA LYS A 127 -1.63 9.54 8.28
C LYS A 127 -0.63 8.50 7.78
N ILE A 128 0.60 8.96 7.59
CA ILE A 128 1.77 8.10 7.39
C ILE A 128 2.40 7.85 8.75
N VAL A 129 2.63 6.58 9.09
CA VAL A 129 3.27 6.16 10.32
C VAL A 129 4.60 5.50 10.01
N VAL A 130 5.63 5.92 10.72
CA VAL A 130 6.98 5.38 10.57
C VAL A 130 7.41 4.69 11.86
N SER A 131 7.97 3.49 11.71
CA SER A 131 8.62 2.78 12.80
C SER A 131 9.86 3.53 13.29
N ASN A 132 10.37 3.17 14.47
CA ASN A 132 11.58 3.78 15.03
C ASN A 132 12.82 3.57 14.16
N SER A 133 12.87 2.54 13.30
CA SER A 133 14.04 2.30 12.43
C SER A 133 14.22 3.34 11.33
N LEU A 134 13.22 4.19 11.09
CA LEU A 134 13.29 5.35 10.19
C LEU A 134 13.48 6.68 10.93
N ARG A 135 13.43 6.67 12.26
CA ARG A 135 13.66 7.85 13.11
C ARG A 135 15.14 7.85 13.49
N GLY A 136 15.97 8.40 12.60
CA GLY A 136 17.37 8.71 12.91
C GLY A 136 17.47 9.74 14.02
#